data_AF-A0A642V1C4-F1
#
_entry.id   AF-A0A642V1C4-F1
#
_cell.length_a   1.000
_cell.length_b   1.000
_cell.length_c   1.000
_cell.angle_alpha   90.00
_cell.angle_beta   90.00
_cell.angle_gamma   90.00
#
_symmetry.space_group_name_H-M   'P 1'
#
loop_
_entity.id
_entity.type
_entity.pdbx_description
1 polymer ?
#
loop_
_entity_poly.entity_id
_entity_poly.type
_entity_poly.pdbx_seq_one_letter_code
_entity_poly.pdbx_strand_id
1 'polypeptide(L)'
;MSVPRVLESFLEKREELEKEKATSKARPKPKPRLPKRKDKEPKDVVDFGHISSVDYKYADIVNDDVRQDLAVLHHVLKHSRRLIVVTGAGISVSAGVPDFRSQTGLFTTLKGDLKLKSSGKEMFDASVYQDGQATSNFHSTVKDLHKLCNSASPTRFHEYLNEISNEGRLARLYTQNIDCLDTRLSGLSTKIPLERPWPKTVQLHGTINTMVCSKCHWTLPLQPDLFDTEEVGQVPDCPECLELDGVRKVAGKRTQGVGKLRPRIVLYNEGNPDAEAIGSVSEFDLNSRPDGLIVVGTTLKIPGVKRIVREMAQAVHAAKGAVVWMNIDDPPQFYNMKEFENTFDLIVKGDCQIIPQLIEDYDQEKQQIAHEKEQLKEQRRQKSLTKKTQTKVSDTFKISKPSQQPIKKEQSPAKVEYTKSDLNYILHN
;
A
#
# COMPACT_ATOMS: atom_id res chain seq x y z
N MET A 1 -34.37 -14.43 45.68
CA MET A 1 -32.89 -14.43 45.60
C MET A 1 -32.52 -13.61 44.37
N SER A 2 -32.00 -12.40 44.57
CA SER A 2 -31.63 -11.47 43.50
C SER A 2 -30.36 -11.97 42.81
N VAL A 3 -30.43 -12.22 41.51
CA VAL A 3 -29.25 -12.51 40.70
C VAL A 3 -28.30 -11.29 40.79
N PRO A 4 -27.00 -11.47 41.07
CA PRO A 4 -26.08 -10.34 41.17
C PRO A 4 -25.96 -9.64 39.81
N ARG A 5 -26.12 -8.30 39.77
CA ARG A 5 -25.99 -7.43 38.58
C ARG A 5 -24.78 -7.72 37.68
N VAL A 6 -23.71 -8.28 38.25
CA VAL A 6 -22.51 -8.69 37.51
C VAL A 6 -22.83 -9.82 36.54
N LEU A 7 -23.62 -10.81 36.94
CA LEU A 7 -23.96 -11.97 36.09
C LEU A 7 -24.85 -11.57 34.90
N GLU A 8 -25.77 -10.63 35.10
CA GLU A 8 -26.58 -10.04 34.01
C GLU A 8 -25.67 -9.31 33.00
N SER A 9 -24.74 -8.47 33.44
CA SER A 9 -23.81 -7.78 32.54
C SER A 9 -22.90 -8.73 31.74
N PHE A 10 -22.55 -9.88 32.31
CA PHE A 10 -21.75 -10.90 31.65
C PHE A 10 -22.55 -11.68 30.62
N LEU A 11 -23.82 -11.95 30.90
CA LEU A 11 -24.74 -12.62 29.98
C LEU A 11 -25.11 -11.71 28.81
N GLU A 12 -25.36 -10.42 29.06
CA GLU A 12 -25.61 -9.41 28.02
C GLU A 12 -24.41 -9.26 27.08
N LYS A 13 -23.19 -9.14 27.63
CA LYS A 13 -21.95 -9.09 26.82
C LYS A 13 -21.75 -10.35 25.97
N ARG A 14 -22.13 -11.50 26.51
CA ARG A 14 -22.01 -12.78 25.81
C ARG A 14 -23.04 -12.88 24.69
N GLU A 15 -24.27 -12.42 24.92
CA GLU A 15 -25.29 -12.33 23.86
C GLU A 15 -24.92 -11.32 22.78
N GLU A 16 -24.30 -10.19 23.12
CA GLU A 16 -23.76 -9.22 22.14
C GLU A 16 -22.65 -9.85 21.29
N LEU A 17 -21.69 -10.55 21.92
CA LEU A 17 -20.63 -11.27 21.22
C LEU A 17 -21.17 -12.42 20.37
N GLU A 18 -22.23 -13.10 20.80
CA GLU A 18 -22.91 -14.15 20.04
C GLU A 18 -23.72 -13.56 18.86
N LYS A 19 -24.32 -12.38 19.03
CA LYS A 19 -25.00 -11.62 17.96
C LYS A 19 -24.01 -11.08 16.91
N GLU A 20 -22.84 -10.56 17.31
CA GLU A 20 -21.75 -10.17 16.40
C GLU A 20 -21.16 -11.37 15.63
N LYS A 21 -21.05 -12.53 16.30
CA LYS A 21 -20.68 -13.79 15.64
C LYS A 21 -21.77 -14.33 14.71
N ALA A 22 -23.03 -13.98 14.94
CA ALA A 22 -24.15 -14.39 14.09
C ALA A 22 -24.29 -13.51 12.83
N THR A 23 -24.03 -12.20 12.92
CA THR A 23 -24.05 -11.27 11.76
C THR A 23 -22.86 -11.47 10.82
N SER A 24 -21.73 -11.99 11.31
CA SER A 24 -20.52 -12.26 10.52
C SER A 24 -20.51 -13.61 9.76
N LYS A 25 -21.58 -14.41 9.82
CA LYS A 25 -21.69 -15.71 9.12
C LYS A 25 -22.03 -15.63 7.63
N ALA A 26 -22.09 -14.44 7.03
CA ALA A 26 -22.13 -14.34 5.58
C ALA A 26 -20.78 -14.82 5.02
N ARG A 27 -20.78 -15.97 4.33
CA ARG A 27 -19.57 -16.50 3.68
C ARG A 27 -18.98 -15.39 2.79
N PRO A 28 -17.72 -14.99 3.00
CA PRO A 28 -17.16 -13.84 2.29
C PRO A 28 -17.27 -14.08 0.79
N LYS A 29 -17.84 -13.10 0.07
CA LYS A 29 -18.01 -13.19 -1.39
C LYS A 29 -16.69 -13.62 -2.03
N PRO A 30 -16.72 -14.55 -3.00
CA PRO A 30 -15.49 -15.04 -3.64
C PRO A 30 -14.69 -13.86 -4.20
N LYS A 31 -13.37 -13.87 -3.99
CA LYS A 31 -12.47 -12.84 -4.53
C LYS A 31 -12.67 -12.80 -6.05
N PRO A 32 -12.88 -11.62 -6.66
CA PRO A 32 -12.94 -11.52 -8.11
C PRO A 32 -11.61 -11.99 -8.72
N ARG A 33 -11.61 -12.34 -10.01
CA ARG A 33 -10.34 -12.67 -10.70
C ARG A 33 -9.55 -11.38 -10.95
N LEU A 34 -8.23 -11.48 -10.97
CA LEU A 34 -7.37 -10.40 -11.43
C LEU A 34 -7.78 -9.99 -12.85
N PRO A 35 -8.01 -8.70 -13.13
CA PRO A 35 -8.36 -8.23 -14.47
C PRO A 35 -7.27 -8.58 -15.48
N LYS A 36 -7.69 -8.95 -16.69
CA LYS A 36 -6.78 -9.15 -17.82
C LYS A 36 -6.62 -7.83 -18.56
N ARG A 37 -5.39 -7.47 -18.89
CA ARG A 37 -5.07 -6.38 -19.82
C ARG A 37 -4.94 -6.94 -21.24
N LYS A 38 -5.51 -6.26 -22.22
CA LYS A 38 -5.37 -6.64 -23.64
C LYS A 38 -4.07 -6.06 -24.17
N ASP A 39 -3.33 -6.84 -24.97
CA ASP A 39 -2.22 -6.35 -25.81
C ASP A 39 -1.09 -5.59 -25.07
N LYS A 40 -0.87 -5.92 -23.79
CA LYS A 40 -0.04 -5.14 -22.86
C LYS A 40 1.14 -5.96 -22.32
N GLU A 41 2.37 -5.44 -22.46
CA GLU A 41 3.60 -6.13 -22.03
C GLU A 41 3.80 -6.04 -20.51
N PRO A 42 4.60 -6.92 -19.87
CA PRO A 42 4.86 -6.92 -18.42
C PRO A 42 5.56 -5.67 -17.84
N LYS A 43 5.56 -4.53 -18.54
CA LYS A 43 6.31 -3.31 -18.20
C LYS A 43 5.48 -2.03 -18.34
N ASP A 44 4.16 -2.14 -18.48
CA ASP A 44 3.35 -0.96 -18.78
C ASP A 44 3.34 0.02 -17.61
N VAL A 45 3.76 1.24 -17.95
CA VAL A 45 3.86 2.39 -17.08
C VAL A 45 2.60 3.22 -17.28
N VAL A 46 1.87 3.45 -16.20
CA VAL A 46 0.82 4.47 -16.15
C VAL A 46 1.40 5.68 -15.47
N ASP A 47 1.46 6.79 -16.20
CA ASP A 47 2.09 8.01 -15.73
C ASP A 47 1.05 9.06 -15.33
N PHE A 48 0.94 9.29 -14.03
CA PHE A 48 0.17 10.36 -13.39
C PHE A 48 1.08 11.48 -12.87
N GLY A 49 2.34 11.57 -13.29
CA GLY A 49 3.29 12.59 -12.84
C GLY A 49 2.88 14.02 -13.22
N HIS A 50 1.97 14.18 -14.17
CA HIS A 50 1.37 15.47 -14.52
C HIS A 50 0.26 15.91 -13.55
N ILE A 51 -0.21 15.02 -12.67
CA ILE A 51 -1.22 15.28 -11.66
C ILE A 51 -0.52 15.74 -10.38
N SER A 52 -0.52 17.04 -10.13
CA SER A 52 0.18 17.65 -9.00
C SER A 52 -0.68 17.83 -7.74
N SER A 53 -2.00 17.65 -7.83
CA SER A 53 -2.91 17.76 -6.71
C SER A 53 -4.13 16.84 -6.87
N VAL A 54 -4.91 16.71 -5.81
CA VAL A 54 -6.22 16.01 -5.83
C VAL A 54 -7.29 16.76 -6.65
N ASP A 55 -7.01 17.97 -7.11
CA ASP A 55 -7.92 18.79 -7.93
C ASP A 55 -7.78 18.48 -9.43
N TYR A 56 -7.86 17.21 -9.79
CA TYR A 56 -7.89 16.78 -11.19
C TYR A 56 -9.31 16.40 -11.62
N LYS A 57 -9.58 16.47 -12.93
CA LYS A 57 -10.81 15.94 -13.50
C LYS A 57 -10.57 14.52 -13.98
N TYR A 58 -11.21 13.55 -13.33
CA TYR A 58 -11.07 12.13 -13.67
C TYR A 58 -11.33 11.83 -15.17
N ALA A 59 -12.32 12.50 -15.78
CA ALA A 59 -12.62 12.34 -17.20
C ALA A 59 -11.48 12.76 -18.15
N ASP A 60 -10.60 13.65 -17.70
CA ASP A 60 -9.51 14.20 -18.54
C ASP A 60 -8.30 13.25 -18.57
N ILE A 61 -8.17 12.37 -17.57
CA ILE A 61 -7.02 11.46 -17.42
C ILE A 61 -7.35 10.02 -17.81
N VAL A 62 -8.64 9.65 -17.84
CA VAL A 62 -9.05 8.26 -18.04
C VAL A 62 -9.42 7.97 -19.49
N ASN A 63 -8.60 7.15 -20.12
CA ASN A 63 -8.87 6.48 -21.39
C ASN A 63 -8.96 4.95 -21.19
N ASP A 64 -9.25 4.20 -22.25
CA ASP A 64 -9.44 2.74 -22.15
C ASP A 64 -8.20 1.97 -21.67
N ASP A 65 -7.01 2.47 -21.96
CA ASP A 65 -5.76 1.87 -21.49
C ASP A 65 -5.55 2.13 -20.00
N VAL A 66 -5.77 3.37 -19.56
CA VAL A 66 -5.72 3.77 -18.15
C VAL A 66 -6.78 3.02 -17.35
N ARG A 67 -8.01 2.84 -17.87
CA ARG A 67 -9.07 2.04 -17.22
C ARG A 67 -8.63 0.61 -16.94
N GLN A 68 -7.90 0.00 -17.88
CA GLN A 68 -7.41 -1.38 -17.72
C GLN A 68 -6.35 -1.47 -16.61
N ASP A 69 -5.47 -0.48 -16.51
CA ASP A 69 -4.45 -0.45 -15.47
C ASP A 69 -5.02 -0.07 -14.10
N LEU A 70 -5.95 0.89 -14.06
CA LEU A 70 -6.74 1.20 -12.87
C LEU A 70 -7.51 -0.02 -12.37
N ALA A 71 -8.01 -0.88 -13.26
CA ALA A 71 -8.64 -2.13 -12.86
C ALA A 71 -7.69 -3.04 -12.07
N VAL A 72 -6.41 -3.14 -12.49
CA VAL A 72 -5.38 -3.92 -11.79
C VAL A 72 -5.04 -3.27 -10.45
N LEU A 73 -4.76 -1.96 -10.43
CA LEU A 73 -4.46 -1.21 -9.21
C LEU A 73 -5.60 -1.33 -8.19
N HIS A 74 -6.84 -1.07 -8.63
CA HIS A 74 -8.05 -1.24 -7.84
C HIS A 74 -8.19 -2.68 -7.34
N HIS A 75 -7.93 -3.69 -8.16
CA HIS A 75 -7.98 -5.09 -7.71
C HIS A 75 -7.00 -5.34 -6.56
N VAL A 76 -5.76 -4.87 -6.68
CA VAL A 76 -4.75 -5.04 -5.63
C VAL A 76 -5.16 -4.31 -4.36
N LEU A 77 -5.66 -3.08 -4.46
CA LEU A 77 -6.02 -2.23 -3.32
C LEU A 77 -7.35 -2.57 -2.64
N LYS A 78 -8.36 -3.05 -3.38
CA LYS A 78 -9.73 -3.30 -2.86
C LYS A 78 -10.09 -4.79 -2.74
N HIS A 79 -9.35 -5.70 -3.39
CA HIS A 79 -9.71 -7.12 -3.44
C HIS A 79 -8.63 -8.09 -2.94
N SER A 80 -7.39 -7.65 -2.76
CA SER A 80 -6.38 -8.46 -2.05
C SER A 80 -6.81 -8.69 -0.61
N ARG A 81 -6.67 -9.94 -0.16
CA ARG A 81 -7.05 -10.36 1.20
C ARG A 81 -5.86 -10.46 2.14
N ARG A 82 -4.65 -10.57 1.59
CA ARG A 82 -3.37 -10.59 2.27
C ARG A 82 -2.42 -9.68 1.51
N LEU A 83 -2.72 -8.38 1.58
CA LEU A 83 -1.94 -7.34 0.96
C LEU A 83 -0.66 -7.10 1.77
N ILE A 84 0.48 -7.12 1.09
CA ILE A 84 1.75 -6.65 1.66
C ILE A 84 2.06 -5.29 1.05
N VAL A 85 2.50 -4.34 1.87
CA VAL A 85 2.93 -3.02 1.41
C VAL A 85 4.36 -2.77 1.89
N VAL A 86 5.23 -2.31 1.00
CA VAL A 86 6.60 -1.89 1.30
C VAL A 86 6.69 -0.39 1.02
N THR A 87 6.96 0.41 2.05
CA THR A 87 6.97 1.87 1.96
C THR A 87 8.38 2.44 2.15
N GLY A 88 8.56 3.68 1.68
CA GLY A 88 9.72 4.51 1.98
C GLY A 88 9.31 5.98 2.12
N ALA A 89 10.30 6.86 2.17
CA ALA A 89 10.09 8.24 2.60
C ALA A 89 9.12 9.03 1.71
N GLY A 90 8.90 8.60 0.46
CA GLY A 90 7.98 9.25 -0.48
C GLY A 90 6.54 9.36 0.02
N ILE A 91 6.08 8.46 0.90
CA ILE A 91 4.72 8.56 1.47
C ILE A 91 4.57 9.66 2.53
N SER A 92 5.69 10.15 3.07
CA SER A 92 5.76 11.13 4.17
C SER A 92 6.12 12.54 3.71
N VAL A 93 6.53 12.73 2.45
CA VAL A 93 6.98 14.03 1.91
C VAL A 93 5.90 15.10 2.03
N SER A 94 4.64 14.77 1.73
CA SER A 94 3.52 15.72 1.85
C SER A 94 3.14 16.07 3.29
N ALA A 95 3.63 15.33 4.29
CA ALA A 95 3.52 15.70 5.70
C ALA A 95 4.61 16.70 6.15
N GLY A 96 5.47 17.15 5.24
CA GLY A 96 6.59 18.04 5.55
C GLY A 96 7.81 17.31 6.15
N VAL A 97 7.79 15.97 6.19
CA VAL A 97 8.97 15.17 6.55
C VAL A 97 9.80 14.97 5.29
N PRO A 98 10.98 15.61 5.15
CA PRO A 98 11.77 15.51 3.94
C PRO A 98 12.23 14.08 3.74
N ASP A 99 12.25 13.63 2.49
CA ASP A 99 12.94 12.40 2.19
C ASP A 99 14.45 12.60 2.36
N PHE A 100 15.20 11.51 2.42
CA PHE A 100 16.64 11.62 2.57
C PHE A 100 17.33 12.02 1.27
N ARG A 101 16.79 11.70 0.08
CA ARG A 101 17.59 11.60 -1.16
C ARG A 101 17.23 12.61 -2.24
N SER A 102 16.07 13.26 -2.20
CA SER A 102 15.63 14.16 -3.26
C SER A 102 16.35 15.51 -3.24
N GLN A 103 16.06 16.33 -4.25
CA GLN A 103 16.62 17.68 -4.39
C GLN A 103 16.21 18.62 -3.25
N THR A 104 15.06 18.39 -2.63
CA THR A 104 14.60 19.09 -1.42
C THR A 104 14.76 18.23 -0.15
N GLY A 105 15.40 17.07 -0.28
CA GLY A 105 15.59 16.13 0.81
C GLY A 105 16.60 16.61 1.84
N LEU A 106 16.55 16.00 3.02
CA LEU A 106 17.36 16.34 4.19
C LEU A 106 18.85 16.46 3.85
N PHE A 107 19.36 15.58 2.98
CA PHE A 107 20.78 15.58 2.59
C PHE A 107 21.19 16.76 1.73
N THR A 108 20.26 17.36 0.97
CA THR A 108 20.52 18.52 0.13
C THR A 108 20.42 19.79 0.95
N THR A 109 19.40 19.91 1.82
CA THR A 109 19.22 21.03 2.75
C THR A 109 20.38 21.16 3.72
N LEU A 110 20.83 20.07 4.34
CA LEU A 110 21.96 20.08 5.28
C LEU A 110 23.29 20.48 4.62
N LYS A 111 23.48 20.20 3.32
CA LYS A 111 24.66 20.66 2.57
C LYS A 111 24.62 22.17 2.31
N GLY A 112 23.44 22.72 2.03
CA GLY A 112 23.22 24.15 1.78
C GLY A 112 23.35 24.99 3.04
N ASP A 113 22.67 24.59 4.12
CA ASP A 113 22.53 25.42 5.32
C ASP A 113 23.74 25.32 6.27
N LEU A 114 24.40 24.16 6.33
CA LEU A 114 25.47 23.91 7.31
C LEU A 114 26.87 23.82 6.69
N LYS A 115 27.03 24.04 5.37
CA LYS A 115 28.30 23.82 4.64
C LYS A 115 28.97 22.47 4.97
N LEU A 116 28.16 21.47 5.33
CA LEU A 116 28.63 20.14 5.71
C LEU A 116 29.24 19.45 4.49
N LYS A 117 30.53 19.07 4.60
CA LYS A 117 31.27 18.38 3.52
C LYS A 117 30.82 16.94 3.30
N SER A 118 30.08 16.36 4.24
CA SER A 118 29.70 14.95 4.24
C SER A 118 28.41 14.69 3.48
N SER A 119 28.37 13.57 2.75
CA SER A 119 27.11 13.09 2.18
C SER A 119 26.16 12.67 3.30
N GLY A 120 24.85 12.77 3.10
CA GLY A 120 23.93 12.34 4.15
C GLY A 120 23.96 10.84 4.45
N LYS A 121 24.55 10.02 3.57
CA LYS A 121 24.89 8.64 3.87
C LYS A 121 25.93 8.56 5.00
N GLU A 122 26.93 9.44 5.01
CA GLU A 122 27.96 9.49 6.07
C GLU A 122 27.36 9.94 7.42
N MET A 123 26.37 10.83 7.40
CA MET A 123 25.68 11.27 8.63
C MET A 123 24.89 10.14 9.31
N PHE A 124 24.49 9.12 8.56
CA PHE A 124 23.78 7.95 9.08
C PHE A 124 24.61 6.68 8.95
N ASP A 125 25.94 6.79 8.89
CA ASP A 125 26.86 5.65 8.89
C ASP A 125 27.26 5.27 10.32
N ALA A 126 27.55 4.00 10.58
CA ALA A 126 28.03 3.54 11.88
C ALA A 126 29.32 4.28 12.32
N SER A 127 30.11 4.81 11.37
CA SER A 127 31.31 5.59 11.66
C SER A 127 31.06 6.91 12.38
N VAL A 128 29.82 7.41 12.47
CA VAL A 128 29.53 8.66 13.20
C VAL A 128 29.97 8.61 14.66
N TYR A 129 29.97 7.43 15.27
CA TYR A 129 30.40 7.22 16.65
C TYR A 129 31.93 7.07 16.82
N GLN A 130 32.70 7.24 15.73
CA GLN A 130 34.17 7.23 15.76
C GLN A 130 34.77 8.64 15.86
N ASP A 131 33.97 9.67 15.58
CA ASP A 131 34.37 11.08 15.64
C ASP A 131 33.38 11.87 16.51
N GLY A 132 33.90 12.68 17.43
CA GLY A 132 33.05 13.40 18.38
C GLY A 132 32.16 14.44 17.72
N GLN A 133 32.69 15.15 16.71
CA GLN A 133 31.91 16.15 15.98
C GLN A 133 30.80 15.50 15.15
N ALA A 134 31.10 14.39 14.47
CA ALA A 134 30.11 13.60 13.74
C ALA A 134 29.02 13.06 14.67
N THR A 135 29.40 12.57 15.86
CA THR A 135 28.45 12.11 16.90
C THR A 135 27.49 13.22 17.31
N SER A 136 28.01 14.39 17.69
CA SER A 136 27.16 15.53 18.10
C SER A 136 26.25 16.01 16.96
N ASN A 137 26.75 16.08 15.72
CA ASN A 137 25.95 16.46 14.56
C ASN A 137 24.83 15.45 14.28
N PHE A 138 25.12 14.15 14.41
CA PHE A 138 24.13 13.09 14.26
C PHE A 138 23.03 13.22 15.32
N HIS A 139 23.38 13.40 16.59
CA HIS A 139 22.40 13.55 17.67
C HIS A 139 21.55 14.81 17.51
N SER A 140 22.15 15.95 17.14
CA SER A 140 21.40 17.18 16.83
C SER A 140 20.40 16.94 15.69
N THR A 141 20.84 16.29 14.62
CA THR A 141 19.97 15.99 13.47
C THR A 141 18.81 15.07 13.86
N VAL A 142 19.09 14.04 14.66
CA VAL A 142 18.05 13.12 15.18
C VAL A 142 17.04 13.85 16.05
N LYS A 143 17.49 14.79 16.90
CA LYS A 143 16.62 15.62 17.74
C LYS A 143 15.71 16.51 16.89
N ASP A 144 16.25 17.16 15.87
CA ASP A 144 15.45 18.01 14.98
C ASP A 144 14.46 17.18 14.16
N LEU A 145 14.88 16.02 13.66
CA LEU A 145 14.01 15.07 12.97
C LEU A 145 12.90 14.55 13.90
N HIS A 146 13.21 14.22 15.15
CA HIS A 146 12.22 13.80 16.14
C HIS A 146 11.15 14.87 16.37
N LYS A 147 11.55 16.13 16.52
CA LYS A 147 10.62 17.26 16.66
C LYS A 147 9.74 17.42 15.43
N LEU A 148 10.33 17.40 14.24
CA LEU A 148 9.62 17.52 12.97
C LEU A 148 8.61 16.39 12.77
N CYS A 149 9.03 15.14 13.03
CA CYS A 149 8.12 14.00 12.93
C CYS A 149 6.96 14.14 13.91
N ASN A 150 7.20 14.56 15.16
CA ASN A 150 6.15 14.72 16.18
C ASN A 150 5.16 15.85 15.88
N SER A 151 5.55 16.88 15.13
CA SER A 151 4.63 17.93 14.66
C SER A 151 3.90 17.56 13.36
N ALA A 152 4.45 16.64 12.57
CA ALA A 152 3.83 16.14 11.35
C ALA A 152 2.60 15.25 11.63
N SER A 153 1.63 15.26 10.72
CA SER A 153 0.47 14.36 10.75
C SER A 153 0.57 13.29 9.65
N PRO A 154 -0.02 12.10 9.85
CA PRO A 154 -0.09 11.08 8.80
C PRO A 154 -0.71 11.64 7.50
N THR A 155 -0.14 11.26 6.36
CA THR A 155 -0.64 11.70 5.05
C THR A 155 -1.90 10.94 4.64
N ARG A 156 -2.59 11.40 3.59
CA ARG A 156 -3.79 10.72 3.08
C ARG A 156 -3.50 9.27 2.68
N PHE A 157 -2.30 8.99 2.17
CA PHE A 157 -1.89 7.62 1.87
C PHE A 157 -1.69 6.76 3.13
N HIS A 158 -1.18 7.31 4.23
CA HIS A 158 -1.08 6.60 5.52
C HIS A 158 -2.48 6.20 6.04
N GLU A 159 -3.42 7.15 6.01
CA GLU A 159 -4.81 6.90 6.41
C GLU A 159 -5.46 5.82 5.55
N TYR A 160 -5.21 5.84 4.24
CA TYR A 160 -5.73 4.81 3.34
C TYR A 160 -5.15 3.42 3.65
N LEU A 161 -3.87 3.30 4.02
CA LEU A 161 -3.31 2.04 4.50
C LEU A 161 -3.95 1.59 5.82
N ASN A 162 -4.24 2.52 6.72
CA ASN A 162 -4.92 2.25 7.99
C ASN A 162 -6.35 1.74 7.75
N GLU A 163 -7.10 2.31 6.81
CA GLU A 163 -8.41 1.80 6.38
C GLU A 163 -8.31 0.35 5.88
N ILE A 164 -7.37 0.07 4.96
CA ILE A 164 -7.15 -1.29 4.43
C ILE A 164 -6.78 -2.28 5.55
N SER A 165 -6.05 -1.82 6.58
CA SER A 165 -5.71 -2.63 7.74
C SER A 165 -6.92 -2.91 8.63
N ASN A 166 -7.75 -1.89 8.88
CA ASN A 166 -8.99 -2.01 9.67
C ASN A 166 -10.03 -2.91 9.00
N GLU A 167 -10.02 -2.98 7.66
CA GLU A 167 -10.80 -3.96 6.88
C GLU A 167 -10.24 -5.39 6.98
N GLY A 168 -9.10 -5.61 7.65
CA GLY A 168 -8.48 -6.92 7.84
C GLY A 168 -7.76 -7.46 6.60
N ARG A 169 -7.53 -6.63 5.57
CA ARG A 169 -6.93 -7.04 4.28
C ARG A 169 -5.41 -6.83 4.22
N LEU A 170 -4.88 -5.87 4.99
CA LEU A 170 -3.44 -5.67 5.11
C LEU A 170 -2.83 -6.80 5.94
N ALA A 171 -2.02 -7.65 5.31
CA ALA A 171 -1.23 -8.66 6.01
C ALA A 171 -0.04 -8.02 6.73
N ARG A 172 0.71 -7.15 6.04
CA ARG A 172 1.87 -6.45 6.60
C ARG A 172 2.16 -5.13 5.91
N LEU A 173 2.62 -4.16 6.70
CA LEU A 173 3.33 -2.97 6.26
C LEU A 173 4.81 -3.09 6.64
N TYR A 174 5.69 -3.16 5.66
CA TYR A 174 7.14 -3.09 5.82
C TYR A 174 7.61 -1.67 5.51
N THR A 175 7.86 -0.87 6.54
CA THR A 175 8.25 0.53 6.36
C THR A 175 9.76 0.71 6.51
N GLN A 176 10.36 1.41 5.56
CA GLN A 176 11.75 1.89 5.67
C GLN A 176 11.85 3.19 6.49
N ASN A 177 10.70 3.80 6.81
CA ASN A 177 10.64 5.09 7.48
C ASN A 177 10.86 4.93 8.96
N ILE A 178 11.56 5.92 9.53
CA ILE A 178 11.78 6.03 10.98
C ILE A 178 10.86 7.08 11.62
N ASP A 179 10.12 7.85 10.81
CA ASP A 179 9.26 8.98 11.22
C ASP A 179 8.08 8.60 12.12
N CYS A 180 7.70 7.32 12.10
CA CYS A 180 6.61 6.73 12.86
C CYS A 180 5.22 7.29 12.55
N LEU A 181 5.02 7.99 11.42
CA LEU A 181 3.70 8.50 11.02
C LEU A 181 2.71 7.34 10.80
N ASP A 182 3.15 6.25 10.17
CA ASP A 182 2.38 5.01 10.03
C ASP A 182 1.90 4.50 11.40
N THR A 183 2.83 4.31 12.34
CA THR A 183 2.58 3.60 13.61
C THR A 183 1.73 4.37 14.62
N ARG A 184 1.45 5.66 14.38
CA ARG A 184 0.47 6.44 15.17
C ARG A 184 -0.96 6.03 14.87
N LEU A 185 -1.21 5.44 13.70
CA LEU A 185 -2.51 4.94 13.30
C LEU A 185 -2.72 3.56 13.93
N SER A 186 -3.85 3.38 14.62
CA SER A 186 -4.11 2.17 15.42
C SER A 186 -4.08 0.88 14.59
N GLY A 187 -4.60 0.92 13.36
CA GLY A 187 -4.58 -0.21 12.42
C GLY A 187 -3.18 -0.51 11.87
N LEU A 188 -2.21 0.39 12.01
CA LEU A 188 -0.82 0.25 11.56
C LEU A 188 0.17 0.23 12.73
N SER A 189 -0.32 -0.07 13.94
CA SER A 189 0.53 -0.12 15.13
C SER A 189 1.65 -1.16 15.02
N THR A 190 2.74 -0.89 15.74
CA THR A 190 3.89 -1.79 15.87
C THR A 190 4.19 -2.11 17.34
N LYS A 191 4.98 -3.16 17.58
CA LYS A 191 5.50 -3.54 18.89
C LYS A 191 6.97 -3.93 18.74
N ILE A 192 7.81 -3.43 19.63
CA ILE A 192 9.23 -3.79 19.74
C ILE A 192 9.45 -4.33 21.17
N PRO A 193 10.13 -5.48 21.35
CA PRO A 193 10.63 -6.38 20.31
C PRO A 193 9.49 -6.99 19.47
N LEU A 194 9.82 -7.38 18.23
CA LEU A 194 8.88 -8.05 17.33
C LEU A 194 8.56 -9.45 17.89
N GLU A 195 7.30 -9.67 18.24
CA GLU A 195 6.82 -10.91 18.86
C GLU A 195 5.48 -11.33 18.25
N ARG A 196 5.06 -12.57 18.49
CA ARG A 196 3.75 -13.07 18.06
C ARG A 196 2.63 -12.61 19.02
N PRO A 197 1.41 -12.29 18.52
CA PRO A 197 1.06 -12.16 17.11
C PRO A 197 1.80 -10.99 16.46
N TRP A 198 2.36 -11.23 15.27
CA TRP A 198 3.24 -10.27 14.61
C TRP A 198 2.51 -8.93 14.33
N PRO A 199 3.10 -7.77 14.66
CA PRO A 199 2.45 -6.46 14.51
C PRO A 199 2.24 -6.08 13.04
N LYS A 200 1.20 -5.28 12.75
CA LYS A 200 0.87 -4.89 11.37
C LYS A 200 2.02 -4.18 10.66
N THR A 201 2.73 -3.31 11.38
CA THR A 201 3.88 -2.58 10.84
C THR A 201 5.19 -3.14 11.35
N VAL A 202 6.12 -3.40 10.44
CA VAL A 202 7.51 -3.79 10.69
C VAL A 202 8.40 -2.65 10.24
N GLN A 203 9.09 -2.03 11.20
CA GLN A 203 10.02 -0.93 10.94
C GLN A 203 11.40 -1.49 10.59
N LEU A 204 11.78 -1.42 9.32
CA LEU A 204 12.99 -2.05 8.80
C LEU A 204 14.28 -1.36 9.22
N HIS A 205 14.22 -0.07 9.58
CA HIS A 205 15.38 0.75 9.95
C HIS A 205 15.28 1.33 11.36
N GLY A 206 14.46 0.74 12.22
CA GLY A 206 14.23 1.24 13.58
C GLY A 206 13.26 2.42 13.61
N THR A 207 13.41 3.29 14.61
CA THR A 207 12.43 4.33 14.93
C THR A 207 13.09 5.58 15.52
N ILE A 208 12.51 6.74 15.22
CA ILE A 208 12.91 8.02 15.80
C ILE A 208 12.37 8.23 17.23
N ASN A 209 11.56 7.32 17.76
CA ASN A 209 10.86 7.51 19.04
C ASN A 209 11.50 6.75 20.21
N THR A 210 12.55 5.95 19.98
CA THR A 210 13.21 5.19 21.04
C THR A 210 14.73 5.31 20.95
N MET A 211 15.36 5.03 22.08
CA MET A 211 16.81 4.90 22.23
C MET A 211 17.13 3.54 22.83
N VAL A 212 18.35 3.06 22.59
CA VAL A 212 18.80 1.72 22.95
C VAL A 212 20.23 1.76 23.49
N CYS A 213 20.52 0.92 24.47
CA CYS A 213 21.89 0.71 24.92
C CYS A 213 22.68 -0.16 23.93
N SER A 214 23.86 0.31 23.52
CA SER A 214 24.78 -0.44 22.65
C SER A 214 25.36 -1.71 23.30
N LYS A 215 25.22 -1.87 24.63
CA LYS A 215 25.79 -2.99 25.39
C LYS A 215 24.72 -3.97 25.88
N CYS A 216 23.74 -3.51 26.64
CA CYS A 216 22.72 -4.38 27.25
C CYS A 216 21.41 -4.44 26.45
N HIS A 217 21.29 -3.70 25.36
CA HIS A 217 20.10 -3.61 24.50
C HIS A 217 18.82 -3.13 25.20
N TRP A 218 18.93 -2.58 26.41
CA TRP A 218 17.82 -1.92 27.07
C TRP A 218 17.28 -0.78 26.20
N THR A 219 15.97 -0.75 26.02
CA THR A 219 15.27 0.17 25.11
C THR A 219 14.27 1.01 25.89
N LEU A 220 14.20 2.30 25.59
CA LEU A 220 13.32 3.27 26.24
C LEU A 220 12.89 4.35 25.24
N PRO A 221 11.83 5.14 25.52
CA PRO A 221 11.47 6.29 24.70
C PRO A 221 12.65 7.24 24.51
N LEU A 222 12.75 7.86 23.34
CA LEU A 222 13.80 8.83 23.05
C LEU A 222 13.66 10.03 24.00
N GLN A 223 14.74 10.37 24.69
CA GLN A 223 14.85 11.58 25.51
C GLN A 223 15.88 12.50 24.85
N PRO A 224 15.46 13.46 24.00
CA PRO A 224 16.39 14.28 23.22
C PRO A 224 17.36 15.09 24.08
N ASP A 225 16.90 15.56 25.24
CA ASP A 225 17.67 16.42 26.13
C ASP A 225 18.90 15.72 26.73
N LEU A 226 18.90 14.37 26.79
CA LEU A 226 20.08 13.62 27.23
C LEU A 226 21.26 13.79 26.27
N PHE A 227 21.01 14.14 25.01
CA PHE A 227 22.04 14.32 24.00
C PHE A 227 22.54 15.78 23.91
N ASP A 228 22.01 16.69 24.73
CA ASP A 228 22.52 18.06 24.87
C ASP A 228 23.69 18.08 25.87
N THR A 229 24.83 17.57 25.44
CA THR A 229 26.03 17.47 26.27
C THR A 229 26.94 18.68 26.12
N GLU A 230 27.63 19.07 27.20
CA GLU A 230 28.62 20.16 27.17
C GLU A 230 29.88 19.77 26.38
N GLU A 231 30.24 18.47 26.41
CA GLU A 231 31.39 17.94 25.69
C GLU A 231 30.99 17.41 24.31
N VAL A 232 31.79 17.78 23.30
CA VAL A 232 31.61 17.32 21.91
C VAL A 232 31.81 15.80 21.84
N GLY A 233 30.86 15.10 21.23
CA GLY A 233 30.88 13.64 21.07
C GLY A 233 30.50 12.85 22.31
N GLN A 234 30.09 13.51 23.40
CA GLN A 234 29.66 12.80 24.59
C GLN A 234 28.33 12.07 24.34
N VAL A 235 28.29 10.80 24.78
CA VAL A 235 27.11 9.95 24.65
C VAL A 235 26.65 9.52 26.05
N PRO A 236 25.33 9.59 26.36
CA PRO A 236 24.80 9.26 27.68
C PRO A 236 25.13 7.81 28.07
N ASP A 237 25.49 7.63 29.34
CA ASP A 237 25.62 6.30 29.93
C ASP A 237 24.25 5.66 30.12
N CYS A 238 24.19 4.34 29.97
CA CYS A 238 22.98 3.56 30.21
C CYS A 238 22.73 3.38 31.71
N PRO A 239 21.58 3.86 32.24
CA PRO A 239 21.20 3.69 33.65
C PRO A 239 21.22 2.24 34.13
N GLU A 240 20.65 1.32 33.34
CA GLU A 240 20.67 -0.12 33.65
C GLU A 240 22.09 -0.68 33.76
N CYS A 241 22.99 -0.27 32.86
CA CYS A 241 24.39 -0.69 32.94
C CYS A 241 25.10 -0.09 34.16
N LEU A 242 24.79 1.17 34.52
CA LEU A 242 25.34 1.83 35.71
C LEU A 242 24.91 1.11 36.98
N GLU A 243 23.62 0.79 37.10
CA GLU A 243 23.07 0.07 38.25
C GLU A 243 23.69 -1.32 38.38
N LEU A 244 23.72 -2.09 37.29
CA LEU A 244 24.32 -3.43 37.27
C LEU A 244 25.81 -3.39 37.62
N ASP A 245 26.57 -2.41 37.10
CA ASP A 245 27.98 -2.26 37.44
C ASP A 245 28.18 -1.84 38.91
N GLY A 246 27.30 -1.00 39.44
CA GLY A 246 27.26 -0.60 40.85
C GLY A 246 27.04 -1.80 41.78
N VAL A 247 26.02 -2.63 41.51
CA VAL A 247 25.75 -3.86 42.28
C VAL A 247 26.96 -4.81 42.26
N ARG A 248 27.63 -4.94 41.11
CA ARG A 248 28.84 -5.77 40.98
C ARG A 248 29.98 -5.25 41.84
N LYS A 249 30.23 -3.94 41.84
CA LYS A 249 31.26 -3.30 42.67
C LYS A 249 31.02 -3.54 44.16
N VAL A 250 29.78 -3.35 44.62
CA VAL A 250 29.40 -3.62 46.02
C VAL A 250 29.60 -5.10 46.38
N ALA A 251 29.31 -6.01 45.44
CA ALA A 251 29.53 -7.45 45.61
C ALA A 251 31.01 -7.89 45.45
N GLY A 252 31.98 -6.98 45.39
CA GLY A 252 33.40 -7.29 45.20
C GLY A 252 33.76 -7.90 43.85
N LYS A 253 32.86 -7.80 42.85
CA LYS A 253 33.07 -8.34 41.50
C LYS A 253 33.69 -7.28 40.58
N ARG A 254 34.48 -7.75 39.61
CA ARG A 254 35.05 -6.87 38.57
C ARG A 254 33.94 -6.14 37.78
N THR A 255 34.22 -4.89 37.43
CA THR A 255 33.40 -4.10 36.51
C THR A 255 33.25 -4.81 35.17
N GLN A 256 32.09 -4.65 34.55
CA GLN A 256 31.86 -5.06 33.17
C GLN A 256 31.80 -3.88 32.21
N GLY A 257 32.04 -2.65 32.70
CA GLY A 257 31.87 -1.41 31.96
C GLY A 257 30.42 -0.96 31.85
N VAL A 258 30.23 0.27 31.40
CA VAL A 258 28.90 0.91 31.23
C VAL A 258 28.63 1.09 29.74
N GLY A 259 27.46 0.67 29.29
CA GLY A 259 27.05 0.86 27.89
C GLY A 259 26.58 2.29 27.61
N LYS A 260 26.56 2.67 26.34
CA LYS A 260 26.11 4.00 25.90
C LYS A 260 24.71 3.94 25.28
N LEU A 261 23.89 4.95 25.54
CA LEU A 261 22.56 5.09 24.95
C LEU A 261 22.66 5.81 23.61
N ARG A 262 22.00 5.27 22.59
CA ARG A 262 21.92 5.88 21.26
C ARG A 262 20.50 5.81 20.71
N PRO A 263 20.11 6.71 19.79
CA PRO A 263 18.85 6.56 19.06
C PRO A 263 18.75 5.19 18.41
N ARG A 264 17.56 4.57 18.45
CA ARG A 264 17.31 3.22 17.91
C ARG A 264 17.02 3.27 16.42
N ILE A 265 17.98 3.81 15.67
CA ILE A 265 17.98 3.89 14.21
C ILE A 265 19.05 2.93 13.69
N VAL A 266 18.74 2.18 12.63
CA VAL A 266 19.72 1.32 11.97
C VAL A 266 20.57 2.16 11.04
N LEU A 267 21.87 2.24 11.34
CA LEU A 267 22.83 3.00 10.53
C LEU A 267 23.36 2.18 9.35
N TYR A 268 23.89 2.86 8.33
CA TYR A 268 24.67 2.21 7.28
C TYR A 268 25.89 1.52 7.88
N ASN A 269 26.25 0.36 7.32
CA ASN A 269 27.35 -0.47 7.80
C ASN A 269 27.18 -0.97 9.25
N GLU A 270 25.96 -0.93 9.78
CA GLU A 270 25.60 -1.54 11.05
C GLU A 270 24.72 -2.79 10.82
N GLY A 271 24.86 -3.80 11.69
CA GLY A 271 23.91 -4.91 11.76
C GLY A 271 22.55 -4.46 12.32
N ASN A 272 21.47 -4.83 11.65
CA ASN A 272 20.13 -4.55 12.16
C ASN A 272 19.84 -5.45 13.38
N PRO A 273 19.58 -4.90 14.58
CA PRO A 273 19.32 -5.68 15.79
C PRO A 273 18.05 -6.53 15.68
N ASP A 274 17.11 -6.14 14.82
CA ASP A 274 15.85 -6.84 14.59
C ASP A 274 15.92 -7.82 13.40
N ALA A 275 17.10 -8.03 12.78
CA ALA A 275 17.22 -8.79 11.53
C ALA A 275 16.62 -10.21 11.61
N GLU A 276 16.87 -10.94 12.69
CA GLU A 276 16.34 -12.29 12.89
C GLU A 276 14.81 -12.29 13.05
N ALA A 277 14.28 -11.34 13.82
CA ALA A 277 12.85 -11.21 14.03
C ALA A 277 12.13 -10.75 12.75
N ILE A 278 12.69 -9.79 12.02
CA ILE A 278 12.21 -9.37 10.69
C ILE A 278 12.23 -10.57 9.72
N GLY A 279 13.27 -11.39 9.74
CA GLY A 279 13.35 -12.63 8.96
C GLY A 279 12.21 -13.59 9.29
N SER A 280 11.93 -13.81 10.57
CA SER A 280 10.83 -14.66 11.04
C SER A 280 9.44 -14.14 10.64
N VAL A 281 9.25 -12.81 10.67
CA VAL A 281 8.00 -12.17 10.20
C VAL A 281 7.85 -12.33 8.67
N SER A 282 8.92 -12.07 7.92
CA SER A 282 8.96 -12.19 6.46
C SER A 282 8.66 -13.63 6.02
N GLU A 283 9.28 -14.62 6.66
CA GLU A 283 9.00 -16.04 6.38
C GLU A 283 7.55 -16.42 6.67
N PHE A 284 6.99 -15.93 7.78
CA PHE A 284 5.58 -16.13 8.08
C PHE A 284 4.67 -15.53 7.01
N ASP A 285 4.96 -14.31 6.57
CA ASP A 285 4.18 -13.62 5.55
C ASP A 285 4.29 -14.30 4.18
N LEU A 286 5.47 -14.78 3.77
CA LEU A 286 5.65 -15.57 2.55
C LEU A 286 4.77 -16.83 2.56
N ASN A 287 4.78 -17.56 3.68
CA ASN A 287 3.99 -18.78 3.87
C ASN A 287 2.48 -18.51 3.97
N SER A 288 2.07 -17.27 4.24
CA SER A 288 0.67 -16.87 4.28
C SER A 288 0.01 -16.84 2.88
N ARG A 289 0.80 -17.00 1.80
CA ARG A 289 0.38 -16.89 0.39
C ARG A 289 -0.24 -15.51 0.11
N PRO A 290 0.55 -14.42 0.20
CA PRO A 290 0.06 -13.07 -0.07
C PRO A 290 -0.49 -13.00 -1.50
N ASP A 291 -1.49 -12.17 -1.71
CA ASP A 291 -2.21 -12.09 -3.00
C ASP A 291 -2.22 -10.69 -3.62
N GLY A 292 -1.42 -9.79 -3.05
CA GLY A 292 -1.08 -8.48 -3.58
C GLY A 292 0.18 -7.93 -2.89
N LEU A 293 1.02 -7.24 -3.66
CA LEU A 293 2.17 -6.50 -3.14
C LEU A 293 2.17 -5.09 -3.72
N ILE A 294 2.33 -4.08 -2.87
CA ILE A 294 2.54 -2.69 -3.28
C ILE A 294 3.90 -2.24 -2.78
N VAL A 295 4.70 -1.69 -3.69
CA VAL A 295 5.96 -1.03 -3.39
C VAL A 295 5.79 0.44 -3.69
N VAL A 296 5.87 1.30 -2.67
CA VAL A 296 5.46 2.70 -2.79
C VAL A 296 6.42 3.68 -2.12
N GLY A 297 6.65 4.82 -2.77
CA GLY A 297 7.39 5.94 -2.19
C GLY A 297 8.84 5.59 -1.82
N THR A 298 9.48 4.69 -2.56
CA THR A 298 10.84 4.25 -2.25
C THR A 298 11.69 4.08 -3.50
N THR A 299 12.99 4.39 -3.38
CA THR A 299 14.00 4.13 -4.42
C THR A 299 14.62 2.73 -4.30
N LEU A 300 14.23 1.94 -3.30
CA LEU A 300 14.62 0.53 -3.12
C LEU A 300 16.13 0.27 -3.22
N LYS A 301 16.96 1.18 -2.70
CA LYS A 301 18.42 1.03 -2.75
C LYS A 301 19.00 0.15 -1.62
N ILE A 302 18.19 -0.23 -0.63
CA ILE A 302 18.65 -1.03 0.52
C ILE A 302 18.58 -2.53 0.18
N PRO A 303 19.71 -3.27 0.20
CA PRO A 303 19.76 -4.68 -0.24
C PRO A 303 18.77 -5.60 0.48
N GLY A 304 18.61 -5.46 1.80
CA GLY A 304 17.67 -6.27 2.58
C GLY A 304 16.21 -6.08 2.13
N VAL A 305 15.82 -4.84 1.83
CA VAL A 305 14.47 -4.50 1.35
C VAL A 305 14.24 -5.04 -0.05
N LYS A 306 15.23 -4.93 -0.95
CA LYS A 306 15.17 -5.52 -2.29
C LYS A 306 14.89 -7.02 -2.25
N ARG A 307 15.58 -7.73 -1.35
CA ARG A 307 15.39 -9.17 -1.15
C ARG A 307 13.95 -9.49 -0.75
N ILE A 308 13.42 -8.79 0.26
CA ILE A 308 12.03 -8.97 0.72
C ILE A 308 11.04 -8.76 -0.44
N VAL A 309 11.19 -7.67 -1.21
CA VAL A 309 10.29 -7.36 -2.33
C VAL A 309 10.30 -8.47 -3.39
N ARG A 310 11.48 -8.97 -3.76
CA ARG A 310 11.62 -10.03 -4.76
C ARG A 310 11.00 -11.35 -4.30
N GLU A 311 11.26 -11.77 -3.06
CA GLU A 311 10.70 -13.01 -2.50
C GLU A 311 9.17 -12.90 -2.36
N MET A 312 8.67 -11.76 -1.89
CA MET A 312 7.22 -11.50 -1.79
C MET A 312 6.54 -11.46 -3.15
N ALA A 313 7.15 -10.84 -4.16
CA ALA A 313 6.62 -10.81 -5.52
C ALA A 313 6.44 -12.22 -6.09
N GLN A 314 7.45 -13.09 -5.93
CA GLN A 314 7.36 -14.49 -6.35
C GLN A 314 6.21 -15.23 -5.64
N ALA A 315 6.04 -15.01 -4.33
CA ALA A 315 4.94 -15.59 -3.56
C ALA A 315 3.56 -15.09 -4.03
N VAL A 316 3.44 -13.78 -4.33
CA VAL A 316 2.23 -13.16 -4.87
C VAL A 316 1.87 -13.73 -6.25
N HIS A 317 2.85 -13.86 -7.15
CA HIS A 317 2.63 -14.47 -8.47
C HIS A 317 2.21 -15.95 -8.35
N ALA A 318 2.83 -16.72 -7.45
CA ALA A 318 2.42 -18.10 -7.16
C ALA A 318 0.99 -18.20 -6.60
N ALA A 319 0.50 -17.14 -5.95
CA ALA A 319 -0.89 -17.01 -5.48
C ALA A 319 -1.85 -16.45 -6.54
N LYS A 320 -1.38 -16.18 -7.78
CA LYS A 320 -2.14 -15.51 -8.86
C LYS A 320 -2.61 -14.11 -8.46
N GLY A 321 -1.84 -13.43 -7.62
CA GLY A 321 -1.99 -12.02 -7.29
C GLY A 321 -1.23 -11.12 -8.27
N ALA A 322 -1.08 -9.85 -7.91
CA ALA A 322 -0.33 -8.87 -8.69
C ALA A 322 0.54 -7.97 -7.80
N VAL A 323 1.63 -7.49 -8.38
CA VAL A 323 2.65 -6.66 -7.76
C VAL A 323 2.64 -5.28 -8.43
N VAL A 324 2.51 -4.22 -7.63
CA VAL A 324 2.41 -2.84 -8.12
C VAL A 324 3.58 -2.03 -7.60
N TRP A 325 4.25 -1.31 -8.50
CA TRP A 325 5.16 -0.23 -8.18
C TRP A 325 4.42 1.11 -8.21
N MET A 326 4.68 1.97 -7.24
CA MET A 326 4.07 3.29 -7.15
C MET A 326 5.07 4.33 -6.65
N ASN A 327 5.63 5.13 -7.54
CA ASN A 327 6.60 6.14 -7.15
C ASN A 327 6.72 7.22 -8.21
N ILE A 328 7.26 8.38 -7.86
CA ILE A 328 7.55 9.43 -8.84
C ILE A 328 8.61 8.94 -9.85
N ASP A 329 9.65 8.26 -9.35
CA ASP A 329 10.70 7.67 -10.17
C ASP A 329 10.37 6.24 -10.62
N ASP A 330 10.98 5.82 -11.73
CA ASP A 330 10.94 4.44 -12.18
C ASP A 330 11.53 3.46 -11.15
N PRO A 331 11.09 2.19 -11.16
CA PRO A 331 11.77 1.14 -10.41
C PRO A 331 13.27 1.12 -10.72
N PRO A 332 14.13 0.80 -9.76
CA PRO A 332 15.58 0.86 -9.96
C PRO A 332 16.04 -0.01 -11.14
N GLN A 333 16.58 0.64 -12.17
CA GLN A 333 17.23 0.02 -13.32
C GLN A 333 18.74 0.04 -13.10
N PHE A 334 19.33 -1.03 -12.55
CA PHE A 334 20.79 -1.08 -12.37
C PHE A 334 21.50 -1.67 -13.59
N TYR A 335 22.75 -1.23 -13.79
CA TYR A 335 23.69 -1.43 -14.91
C TYR A 335 23.98 -2.88 -15.39
N ASN A 336 23.23 -3.88 -14.94
CA ASN A 336 23.14 -5.21 -15.53
C ASN A 336 21.69 -5.69 -15.38
N MET A 337 20.85 -5.21 -16.30
CA MET A 337 19.40 -5.43 -16.41
C MET A 337 19.00 -6.87 -16.12
N LYS A 338 18.37 -7.13 -14.96
CA LYS A 338 17.56 -8.33 -14.62
C LYS A 338 17.02 -8.40 -13.18
N GLU A 339 17.48 -7.55 -12.24
CA GLU A 339 17.15 -7.74 -10.80
C GLU A 339 15.64 -7.70 -10.50
N PHE A 340 14.90 -6.79 -11.15
CA PHE A 340 13.44 -6.65 -11.01
C PHE A 340 12.69 -6.90 -12.32
N GLU A 341 13.35 -7.53 -13.30
CA GLU A 341 12.69 -7.89 -14.55
C GLU A 341 11.53 -8.85 -14.26
N ASN A 342 10.34 -8.54 -14.80
CA ASN A 342 9.09 -9.26 -14.55
C ASN A 342 8.65 -9.31 -13.07
N THR A 343 9.15 -8.40 -12.21
CA THR A 343 8.69 -8.34 -10.82
C THR A 343 7.38 -7.57 -10.67
N PHE A 344 7.25 -6.43 -11.36
CA PHE A 344 6.10 -5.55 -11.25
C PHE A 344 5.13 -5.82 -12.39
N ASP A 345 3.88 -6.11 -12.07
CA ASP A 345 2.80 -6.26 -13.06
C ASP A 345 2.30 -4.89 -13.52
N LEU A 346 2.36 -3.87 -12.66
CA LEU A 346 1.95 -2.51 -12.98
C LEU A 346 2.93 -1.50 -12.37
N ILE A 347 3.35 -0.53 -13.17
CA ILE A 347 4.14 0.62 -12.72
C ILE A 347 3.24 1.86 -12.76
N VAL A 348 3.00 2.45 -11.61
CA VAL A 348 2.25 3.70 -11.45
C VAL A 348 3.25 4.80 -11.12
N LYS A 349 3.40 5.77 -12.02
CA LYS A 349 4.23 6.96 -11.80
C LYS A 349 3.40 8.12 -11.31
N GLY A 350 3.91 8.87 -10.34
CA GLY A 350 3.24 10.03 -9.77
C GLY A 350 3.19 10.00 -8.24
N ASP A 351 2.55 11.00 -7.66
CA ASP A 351 2.40 11.11 -6.21
C ASP A 351 1.39 10.07 -5.69
N CYS A 352 1.80 9.26 -4.73
CA CYS A 352 0.93 8.30 -4.05
C CYS A 352 -0.27 8.95 -3.34
N GLN A 353 -0.22 10.24 -3.01
CA GLN A 353 -1.32 10.94 -2.34
C GLN A 353 -2.60 11.02 -3.17
N ILE A 354 -2.52 10.93 -4.51
CA ILE A 354 -3.72 10.97 -5.38
C ILE A 354 -4.49 9.65 -5.39
N ILE A 355 -3.83 8.55 -5.00
CA ILE A 355 -4.33 7.19 -5.21
C ILE A 355 -5.65 6.91 -4.47
N PRO A 356 -5.84 7.34 -3.21
CA PRO A 356 -7.12 7.14 -2.53
C PRO A 356 -8.29 7.75 -3.33
N GLN A 357 -8.13 8.99 -3.81
CA GLN A 357 -9.14 9.66 -4.63
C GLN A 357 -9.35 8.95 -5.97
N LEU A 358 -8.27 8.57 -6.64
CA LEU A 358 -8.31 7.90 -7.94
C LEU A 358 -9.06 6.56 -7.89
N ILE A 359 -8.93 5.82 -6.78
CA ILE A 359 -9.67 4.58 -6.56
C ILE A 359 -11.15 4.84 -6.25
N GLU A 360 -11.46 5.88 -5.49
CA GLU A 360 -12.85 6.29 -5.24
C GLU A 360 -13.56 6.71 -6.54
N ASP A 361 -12.90 7.51 -7.38
CA ASP A 361 -13.44 7.94 -8.68
C ASP A 361 -13.71 6.73 -9.60
N TYR A 362 -12.78 5.78 -9.65
CA TYR A 362 -12.93 4.55 -10.43
C TYR A 362 -14.07 3.66 -9.89
N ASP A 363 -14.27 3.62 -8.57
CA ASP A 363 -15.40 2.93 -7.96
C ASP A 363 -16.74 3.57 -8.34
N GLN A 364 -16.82 4.91 -8.36
CA GLN A 364 -18.01 5.65 -8.79
C GLN A 364 -18.32 5.39 -10.28
N GLU A 365 -17.33 5.47 -11.16
CA GLU A 365 -17.48 5.15 -12.60
C GLU A 365 -18.04 3.74 -12.78
N LYS A 366 -17.51 2.74 -12.06
CA LYS A 366 -18.01 1.36 -12.12
C LYS A 366 -19.45 1.22 -11.66
N GLN A 367 -19.84 1.92 -10.61
CA GLN A 367 -21.22 1.90 -10.10
C GLN A 367 -22.17 2.53 -11.12
N GLN A 368 -21.78 3.65 -11.73
CA GLN A 368 -22.56 4.31 -12.78
C GLN A 368 -22.74 3.38 -14.00
N ILE A 369 -21.66 2.78 -14.52
CA ILE A 369 -21.74 1.83 -15.64
C ILE A 369 -22.62 0.63 -15.31
N ALA A 370 -22.56 0.13 -14.07
CA ALA A 370 -23.41 -0.98 -13.63
C ALA A 370 -24.89 -0.59 -13.62
N HIS A 371 -25.19 0.61 -13.11
CA HIS A 371 -26.54 1.16 -13.06
C HIS A 371 -27.13 1.39 -14.46
N GLU A 372 -26.37 2.01 -15.37
CA GLU A 372 -26.77 2.21 -16.76
C GLU A 372 -27.07 0.88 -17.47
N LYS A 373 -26.22 -0.13 -17.27
CA LYS A 373 -26.45 -1.49 -17.82
C LYS A 373 -27.73 -2.13 -17.29
N GLU A 374 -28.06 -1.92 -16.02
CA GLU A 374 -29.29 -2.41 -15.41
C GLU A 374 -30.52 -1.69 -15.98
N GLN A 375 -30.46 -0.37 -16.12
CA GLN A 375 -31.51 0.42 -16.78
C GLN A 375 -31.75 -0.03 -18.22
N LEU A 376 -30.68 -0.22 -19.02
CA LEU A 376 -30.80 -0.73 -20.39
C LEU A 376 -31.43 -2.13 -20.45
N LYS A 377 -31.10 -3.01 -19.48
CA LYS A 377 -31.73 -4.35 -19.39
C LYS A 377 -33.22 -4.24 -19.08
N GLU A 378 -33.61 -3.36 -18.16
CA GLU A 378 -35.03 -3.16 -17.82
C GLU A 378 -35.80 -2.55 -18.99
N GLN A 379 -35.24 -1.55 -19.68
CA GLN A 379 -35.83 -1.00 -20.91
C GLN A 379 -36.01 -2.06 -22.00
N ARG A 380 -35.03 -2.96 -22.18
CA ARG A 380 -35.14 -4.10 -23.11
C ARG A 380 -36.24 -5.08 -22.67
N ARG A 381 -36.39 -5.34 -21.37
CA ARG A 381 -37.44 -6.20 -20.81
C ARG A 381 -38.83 -5.60 -21.05
N GLN A 382 -39.00 -4.30 -20.79
CA GLN A 382 -40.26 -3.59 -21.03
C GLN A 382 -40.62 -3.53 -22.52
N LYS A 383 -39.66 -3.27 -23.41
CA LYS A 383 -39.87 -3.34 -24.88
C LYS A 383 -40.28 -4.74 -25.35
N SER A 384 -39.74 -5.80 -24.73
CA SER A 384 -40.15 -7.18 -25.03
C SER A 384 -41.58 -7.48 -24.57
N LEU A 385 -41.98 -6.97 -23.39
CA LEU A 385 -43.32 -7.11 -22.85
C LEU A 385 -44.36 -6.35 -23.70
N THR A 386 -44.09 -5.10 -24.08
CA THR A 386 -45.01 -4.33 -24.95
C THR A 386 -45.16 -4.95 -26.34
N LYS A 387 -44.08 -5.48 -26.92
CA LYS A 387 -44.14 -6.21 -28.20
C LYS A 387 -44.98 -7.50 -28.09
N LYS A 388 -44.86 -8.25 -26.98
CA LYS A 388 -45.71 -9.44 -26.72
C LYS A 388 -47.19 -9.07 -26.56
N THR A 389 -47.50 -7.94 -25.91
CA THR A 389 -48.88 -7.46 -25.77
C THR A 389 -49.47 -7.02 -27.12
N GLN A 390 -48.70 -6.31 -27.96
CA GLN A 390 -49.15 -5.93 -29.32
C GLN A 390 -49.36 -7.14 -30.24
N THR A 391 -48.51 -8.17 -30.15
CA THR A 391 -48.67 -9.40 -30.95
C THR A 391 -49.91 -10.19 -30.53
N LYS A 392 -50.20 -10.26 -29.22
CA LYS A 392 -51.44 -10.88 -28.71
C LYS A 392 -52.69 -10.15 -29.18
N VAL A 393 -52.67 -8.81 -29.24
CA VAL A 393 -53.83 -8.02 -29.72
C VAL A 393 -54.07 -8.24 -31.23
N SER A 394 -53.01 -8.34 -32.04
CA SER A 394 -53.13 -8.61 -33.48
C SER A 394 -53.58 -10.03 -33.83
N ASP A 395 -53.27 -11.02 -33.00
CA ASP A 395 -53.70 -12.40 -33.21
C ASP A 395 -55.18 -12.63 -32.85
N THR A 396 -55.76 -11.83 -31.95
CA THR A 396 -57.20 -11.85 -31.66
C THR A 396 -58.10 -11.28 -32.77
N PHE A 397 -57.56 -10.56 -33.76
CA PHE A 397 -58.35 -9.92 -34.83
C PHE A 397 -58.34 -10.66 -36.18
N LYS A 398 -57.77 -11.87 -36.26
CA LYS A 398 -57.86 -12.70 -37.49
C LYS A 398 -58.98 -13.72 -37.40
N ILE A 399 -60.22 -13.29 -37.65
CA ILE A 399 -61.33 -14.18 -38.01
C ILE A 399 -61.91 -13.77 -39.36
N SER A 400 -61.93 -14.76 -40.26
CA SER A 400 -62.71 -14.89 -41.51
C SER A 400 -62.34 -14.04 -42.74
N LYS A 401 -61.78 -14.69 -43.76
CA LYS A 401 -62.20 -14.49 -45.16
C LYS A 401 -62.31 -15.85 -45.88
N PRO A 402 -63.34 -16.08 -46.72
CA PRO A 402 -63.59 -17.38 -47.33
C PRO A 402 -62.80 -17.59 -48.63
N SER A 403 -62.58 -18.87 -48.91
CA SER A 403 -61.86 -19.46 -50.05
C SER A 403 -62.47 -19.12 -51.42
N GLN A 404 -61.63 -18.73 -52.39
CA GLN A 404 -61.93 -18.83 -53.82
C GLN A 404 -60.77 -19.48 -54.59
N GLN A 405 -61.16 -20.34 -55.53
CA GLN A 405 -60.38 -21.26 -56.36
C GLN A 405 -59.57 -20.58 -57.50
N PRO A 406 -58.66 -21.31 -58.17
CA PRO A 406 -57.57 -20.72 -58.95
C PRO A 406 -57.91 -20.50 -60.43
N ILE A 407 -57.39 -19.41 -61.01
CA ILE A 407 -57.36 -19.17 -62.46
C ILE A 407 -55.91 -19.10 -62.93
N LYS A 408 -55.65 -19.71 -64.09
CA LYS A 408 -54.34 -19.99 -64.70
C LYS A 408 -53.82 -18.83 -65.57
N LYS A 409 -52.47 -18.74 -65.57
CA LYS A 409 -51.50 -18.38 -66.62
C LYS A 409 -51.44 -16.93 -67.15
N GLU A 410 -50.23 -16.35 -67.09
CA GLU A 410 -49.49 -15.93 -68.29
C GLU A 410 -47.98 -15.75 -68.02
N GLN A 411 -47.20 -15.69 -69.11
CA GLN A 411 -45.78 -16.02 -69.24
C GLN A 411 -44.77 -14.92 -68.85
N SER A 412 -43.54 -15.36 -68.60
CA SER A 412 -42.30 -14.69 -68.15
C SER A 412 -41.70 -13.62 -69.10
N PRO A 413 -40.69 -12.82 -68.67
CA PRO A 413 -39.31 -13.27 -68.89
C PRO A 413 -38.25 -12.87 -67.82
N ALA A 414 -37.17 -13.66 -67.86
CA ALA A 414 -35.75 -13.38 -67.56
C ALA A 414 -35.28 -13.09 -66.11
N LYS A 415 -34.32 -13.94 -65.70
CA LYS A 415 -33.46 -13.90 -64.52
C LYS A 415 -32.56 -12.67 -64.48
N VAL A 416 -32.23 -12.21 -63.27
CA VAL A 416 -30.87 -11.75 -62.92
C VAL A 416 -30.58 -12.14 -61.46
N GLU A 417 -29.62 -13.04 -61.25
CA GLU A 417 -28.94 -13.25 -59.97
C GLU A 417 -27.76 -12.27 -59.90
N TYR A 418 -27.64 -11.52 -58.81
CA TYR A 418 -26.36 -10.93 -58.40
C TYR A 418 -26.08 -11.24 -56.93
N THR A 419 -24.83 -11.62 -56.70
CA THR A 419 -24.22 -12.10 -55.47
C THR A 419 -23.86 -10.97 -54.51
N LYS A 420 -23.54 -11.34 -53.26
CA LYS A 420 -23.01 -10.48 -52.19
C LYS A 420 -21.75 -9.72 -52.64
N SER A 421 -21.92 -8.49 -53.12
CA SER A 421 -20.83 -7.50 -53.19
C SER A 421 -21.27 -6.02 -53.24
N ASP A 422 -22.56 -5.69 -53.35
CA ASP A 422 -23.00 -4.29 -53.58
C ASP A 422 -23.86 -3.73 -52.45
N LEU A 423 -23.28 -3.48 -51.26
CA LEU A 423 -23.92 -2.60 -50.24
C LEU A 423 -22.89 -2.02 -49.25
N ASN A 424 -21.71 -1.64 -49.75
CA ASN A 424 -20.86 -0.64 -49.12
C ASN A 424 -20.78 0.56 -50.07
N TYR A 425 -21.68 1.54 -49.89
CA TYR A 425 -21.45 2.99 -49.96
C TYR A 425 -22.80 3.69 -50.08
N ILE A 426 -23.23 4.40 -49.03
CA ILE A 426 -24.00 5.65 -49.03
C ILE A 426 -24.14 6.01 -47.54
N LEU A 427 -23.16 6.76 -47.04
CA LEU A 427 -23.27 8.18 -46.65
C LEU A 427 -23.82 8.32 -45.21
N HIS A 428 -22.95 8.66 -44.25
CA HIS A 428 -22.71 10.05 -43.85
C HIS A 428 -24.00 10.78 -43.46
N ASN A 429 -24.31 10.73 -42.16
CA ASN A 429 -24.24 11.91 -41.29
C ASN A 429 -24.11 11.46 -39.83
#